data_AF-A0A2U0UIH6-F1
#
_entry.id   AF-A0A2U0UIH6-F1
#
_cell.length_a   1.000
_cell.length_b   1.000
_cell.length_c   1.000
_cell.angle_alpha   90.00
_cell.angle_beta   90.00
_cell.angle_gamma   90.00
#
_symmetry.space_group_name_H-M   'P 1'
#
loop_
_entity.id
_entity.type
_entity.pdbx_description
1 polymer ?
#
loop_
_entity_poly.entity_id
_entity_poly.type
_entity_poly.pdbx_seq_one_letter_code
_entity_poly.pdbx_strand_id
1 'polypeptide(L)'
;MQVNLDLMAFVETAILPKYNAFDRAHGLAHVQRVIANSMELARQLGADVNMVYAIAAYHDLGMSGPRAIHHITGGKILAADRRLDRWFSPDQISVMKEAVEDHRASASREPRSIYGKIVAEADRDLTPEVVFARAVEYGLDHYPDLDRERQWQRFEHHMEQKYSSEGYIKLWIPNSPNHKYLTAVREVIADKTCLRAVFDRVYDSLKLADGR
;
A
#
# COMPACT_ATOMS: atom_id res chain seq x y z
N MET A 1 -21.02 4.45 11.48
CA MET A 1 -21.16 3.38 10.47
C MET A 1 -20.28 2.21 10.85
N GLN A 2 -20.86 1.01 10.97
CA GLN A 2 -20.14 -0.24 11.27
C GLN A 2 -20.26 -1.19 10.08
N VAL A 3 -19.26 -2.04 9.88
CA VAL A 3 -19.24 -3.05 8.82
C VAL A 3 -20.27 -4.14 9.15
N ASN A 4 -20.95 -4.67 8.14
CA ASN A 4 -21.85 -5.81 8.27
C ASN A 4 -21.09 -7.02 8.86
N LEU A 5 -21.62 -7.62 9.93
CA LEU A 5 -20.93 -8.68 10.67
C LEU A 5 -20.75 -9.96 9.83
N ASP A 6 -21.71 -10.30 8.96
CA ASP A 6 -21.59 -11.48 8.10
C ASP A 6 -20.50 -11.27 7.03
N LEU A 7 -20.37 -10.05 6.49
CA LEU A 7 -19.29 -9.69 5.58
C LEU A 7 -17.93 -9.76 6.27
N MET A 8 -17.85 -9.23 7.50
CA MET A 8 -16.64 -9.27 8.32
C MET A 8 -16.19 -10.73 8.56
N ALA A 9 -17.10 -11.59 9.03
CA ALA A 9 -16.82 -12.99 9.25
C ALA A 9 -16.36 -13.70 7.96
N PHE A 10 -16.99 -13.40 6.82
CA PHE A 10 -16.56 -13.93 5.52
C PHE A 10 -15.15 -13.48 5.14
N VAL A 11 -14.84 -12.20 5.23
CA VAL A 11 -13.51 -11.67 4.88
C VAL A 11 -12.43 -12.27 5.79
N GLU A 12 -12.66 -12.31 7.10
CA GLU A 12 -11.69 -12.84 8.06
C GLU A 12 -11.41 -14.32 7.88
N THR A 13 -12.40 -15.11 7.47
CA THR A 13 -12.26 -16.57 7.34
C THR A 13 -11.87 -17.03 5.94
N ALA A 14 -12.30 -16.33 4.89
CA ALA A 14 -12.12 -16.78 3.51
C ALA A 14 -11.11 -15.96 2.69
N ILE A 15 -10.84 -14.71 3.10
CA ILE A 15 -10.05 -13.76 2.30
C ILE A 15 -8.71 -13.46 2.96
N LEU A 16 -8.70 -12.97 4.20
CA LEU A 16 -7.45 -12.61 4.90
C LEU A 16 -6.45 -13.77 5.02
N PRO A 17 -6.85 -15.04 5.23
CA PRO A 17 -5.89 -16.15 5.31
C PRO A 17 -5.08 -16.36 4.03
N LYS A 18 -5.55 -15.88 2.86
CA LYS A 18 -4.81 -15.99 1.60
C LYS A 18 -3.50 -15.19 1.61
N TYR A 19 -3.43 -14.13 2.41
CA TYR A 19 -2.23 -13.29 2.55
C TYR A 19 -1.07 -14.01 3.25
N ASN A 20 -1.32 -15.15 3.90
CA ASN A 20 -0.24 -15.99 4.47
C ASN A 20 0.66 -16.62 3.40
N ALA A 21 0.22 -16.65 2.14
CA ALA A 21 1.01 -17.14 1.02
C ALA A 21 1.90 -16.06 0.37
N PHE A 22 1.80 -14.80 0.80
CA PHE A 22 2.54 -13.68 0.21
C PHE A 22 3.80 -13.34 1.00
N ASP A 23 4.67 -12.52 0.39
CA ASP A 23 5.88 -12.05 1.04
C ASP A 23 5.58 -11.14 2.24
N ARG A 24 6.62 -10.82 3.03
CA ARG A 24 6.49 -9.97 4.21
C ARG A 24 5.94 -8.57 3.89
N ALA A 25 6.18 -8.05 2.68
CA ALA A 25 5.73 -6.72 2.28
C ALA A 25 4.22 -6.68 2.00
N HIS A 26 3.62 -7.80 1.59
CA HIS A 26 2.22 -7.92 1.21
C HIS A 26 1.47 -8.98 2.05
N GLY A 27 1.93 -9.28 3.27
CA GLY A 27 1.32 -10.28 4.16
C GLY A 27 0.15 -9.77 5.00
N LEU A 28 -0.29 -10.57 6.00
CA LEU A 28 -1.47 -10.26 6.82
C LEU A 28 -1.39 -8.90 7.55
N ALA A 29 -0.23 -8.56 8.10
CA ALA A 29 -0.01 -7.29 8.79
C ALA A 29 -0.16 -6.08 7.85
N HIS A 30 0.17 -6.25 6.57
CA HIS A 30 -0.01 -5.20 5.57
C HIS A 30 -1.50 -4.97 5.30
N VAL A 31 -2.25 -6.01 4.90
CA VAL A 31 -3.68 -5.85 4.57
C VAL A 31 -4.50 -5.36 5.77
N GLN A 32 -4.19 -5.80 6.99
CA GLN A 32 -4.88 -5.32 8.19
C GLN A 32 -4.70 -3.81 8.41
N ARG A 33 -3.49 -3.29 8.18
CA ARG A 33 -3.22 -1.86 8.23
C ARG A 33 -3.96 -1.11 7.13
N VAL A 34 -3.95 -1.62 5.89
CA VAL A 34 -4.68 -1.02 4.77
C VAL A 34 -6.18 -0.96 5.06
N ILE A 35 -6.75 -2.03 5.62
CA ILE A 35 -8.15 -2.05 6.07
C ILE A 35 -8.39 -0.97 7.13
N ALA A 36 -7.57 -0.91 8.19
CA ALA A 36 -7.74 0.08 9.26
C ALA A 36 -7.71 1.52 8.72
N ASN A 37 -6.71 1.85 7.90
CA ASN A 37 -6.55 3.15 7.27
C ASN A 37 -7.72 3.48 6.32
N SER A 38 -8.13 2.52 5.50
CA SER A 38 -9.26 2.68 4.58
C SER A 38 -10.55 2.99 5.34
N MET A 39 -10.77 2.32 6.46
CA MET A 39 -11.95 2.52 7.32
C MET A 39 -11.95 3.87 8.03
N GLU A 40 -10.78 4.42 8.37
CA GLU A 40 -10.67 5.79 8.87
C GLU A 40 -11.07 6.81 7.80
N LEU A 41 -10.47 6.71 6.60
CA LEU A 41 -10.78 7.58 5.47
C LEU A 41 -12.25 7.48 5.05
N ALA A 42 -12.83 6.28 5.03
CA ALA A 42 -14.24 6.06 4.70
C ALA A 42 -15.17 6.84 5.63
N ARG A 43 -14.90 6.85 6.94
CA ARG A 43 -15.71 7.59 7.92
C ARG A 43 -15.59 9.10 7.72
N GLN A 44 -14.40 9.59 7.44
CA GLN A 44 -14.16 11.01 7.17
C GLN A 44 -14.88 11.49 5.90
N LEU A 45 -14.93 10.63 4.88
CA LEU A 45 -15.49 10.95 3.56
C LEU A 45 -16.95 10.57 3.37
N GLY A 46 -17.56 9.87 4.34
CA GLY A 46 -18.93 9.36 4.24
C GLY A 46 -19.12 8.26 3.20
N ALA A 47 -18.06 7.53 2.84
CA ALA A 47 -18.11 6.42 1.88
C ALA A 47 -18.69 5.15 2.52
N ASP A 48 -19.31 4.27 1.71
CA ASP A 48 -19.85 3.00 2.19
C ASP A 48 -18.74 2.11 2.79
N VAL A 49 -18.81 1.90 4.09
CA VAL A 49 -17.82 1.12 4.85
C VAL A 49 -17.77 -0.35 4.44
N ASN A 50 -18.86 -0.93 3.96
CA ASN A 50 -18.86 -2.33 3.52
C ASN A 50 -18.07 -2.49 2.22
N MET A 51 -18.29 -1.59 1.26
CA MET A 51 -17.53 -1.55 0.01
C MET A 51 -16.04 -1.32 0.30
N VAL A 52 -15.72 -0.32 1.13
CA VAL A 52 -14.33 0.00 1.49
C VAL A 52 -13.63 -1.18 2.17
N TYR A 53 -14.30 -1.83 3.14
CA TYR A 53 -13.74 -2.97 3.86
C TYR A 53 -13.42 -4.13 2.90
N ALA A 54 -14.36 -4.48 2.01
CA ALA A 54 -14.16 -5.53 1.02
C ALA A 54 -13.07 -5.17 0.00
N ILE A 55 -13.05 -3.94 -0.53
CA ILE A 55 -12.03 -3.48 -1.47
C ILE A 55 -10.64 -3.59 -0.84
N ALA A 56 -10.46 -3.07 0.38
CA ALA A 56 -9.19 -3.11 1.09
C ALA A 56 -8.74 -4.56 1.37
N ALA A 57 -9.65 -5.47 1.71
CA ALA A 57 -9.31 -6.88 1.90
C ALA A 57 -8.90 -7.59 0.60
N TYR A 58 -9.43 -7.16 -0.55
CA TYR A 58 -9.16 -7.79 -1.84
C TYR A 58 -8.00 -7.17 -2.63
N HIS A 59 -7.55 -5.96 -2.28
CA HIS A 59 -6.71 -5.13 -3.15
C HIS A 59 -5.45 -5.85 -3.68
N ASP A 60 -4.83 -6.66 -2.83
CA ASP A 60 -3.57 -7.33 -3.10
C ASP A 60 -3.69 -8.83 -3.39
N LEU A 61 -4.90 -9.40 -3.49
CA LEU A 61 -5.05 -10.83 -3.81
C LEU A 61 -4.43 -11.22 -5.16
N GLY A 62 -4.24 -10.26 -6.06
CA GLY A 62 -3.53 -10.46 -7.32
C GLY A 62 -2.03 -10.76 -7.15
N MET A 63 -1.46 -10.60 -5.96
CA MET A 63 -0.08 -10.99 -5.62
C MET A 63 0.13 -12.51 -5.64
N SER A 64 -0.94 -13.29 -5.74
CA SER A 64 -0.88 -14.72 -6.08
C SER A 64 -0.35 -15.00 -7.50
N GLY A 65 -0.30 -13.98 -8.35
CA GLY A 65 0.25 -14.04 -9.71
C GLY A 65 1.40 -13.04 -9.93
N PRO A 66 1.71 -12.69 -11.19
CA PRO A 66 2.81 -11.79 -11.49
C PRO A 66 2.60 -10.39 -10.90
N ARG A 67 3.56 -9.93 -10.09
CA ARG A 67 3.53 -8.61 -9.46
C ARG A 67 3.30 -7.48 -10.47
N ALA A 68 3.80 -7.57 -11.70
CA ALA A 68 3.63 -6.52 -12.71
C ALA A 68 2.16 -6.14 -12.96
N ILE A 69 1.24 -7.10 -12.84
CA ILE A 69 -0.19 -6.95 -13.15
C ILE A 69 -1.11 -7.31 -11.97
N HIS A 70 -0.60 -7.32 -10.73
CA HIS A 70 -1.37 -7.77 -9.56
C HIS A 70 -2.66 -6.97 -9.38
N HIS A 71 -2.65 -5.64 -9.51
CA HIS A 71 -3.85 -4.78 -9.44
C HIS A 71 -4.97 -5.22 -10.42
N ILE A 72 -4.63 -5.52 -11.69
CA ILE A 72 -5.59 -6.04 -12.68
C ILE A 72 -6.08 -7.44 -12.30
N THR A 73 -5.17 -8.28 -11.83
CA THR A 73 -5.51 -9.65 -11.41
C THR A 73 -6.41 -9.63 -10.16
N GLY A 74 -6.14 -8.75 -9.21
CA GLY A 74 -6.94 -8.52 -8.01
C GLY A 74 -8.35 -8.04 -8.35
N GLY A 75 -8.48 -7.09 -9.29
CA GLY A 75 -9.79 -6.65 -9.77
C GLY A 75 -10.60 -7.78 -10.40
N LYS A 76 -9.95 -8.65 -11.19
CA LYS A 76 -10.58 -9.86 -11.74
C LYS A 76 -10.98 -10.86 -10.67
N ILE A 77 -10.13 -11.08 -9.66
CA ILE A 77 -10.44 -11.96 -8.51
C ILE A 77 -11.67 -11.45 -7.76
N LEU A 78 -11.73 -10.14 -7.48
CA LEU A 78 -12.88 -9.53 -6.82
C LEU A 78 -14.16 -9.71 -7.64
N ALA A 79 -14.13 -9.34 -8.92
CA ALA A 79 -15.31 -9.40 -9.79
C ALA A 79 -15.81 -10.84 -10.06
N ALA A 80 -14.92 -11.84 -9.98
CA ALA A 80 -15.28 -13.24 -10.15
C ALA A 80 -15.87 -13.89 -8.88
N ASP A 81 -15.73 -13.25 -7.72
CA ASP A 81 -16.16 -13.81 -6.45
C ASP A 81 -17.66 -13.60 -6.21
N ARG A 82 -18.48 -14.50 -6.77
CA ARG A 82 -19.95 -14.47 -6.66
C ARG A 82 -20.49 -14.55 -5.23
N ARG A 83 -19.65 -14.86 -4.24
CA ARG A 83 -20.05 -14.82 -2.82
C ARG A 83 -20.34 -13.38 -2.37
N LEU A 84 -19.71 -12.39 -3.03
CA LEU A 84 -19.93 -10.97 -2.77
C LEU A 84 -21.32 -10.48 -3.17
N ASP A 85 -22.02 -11.18 -4.08
CA ASP A 85 -23.40 -10.89 -4.52
C ASP A 85 -24.40 -10.90 -3.35
N ARG A 86 -24.04 -11.47 -2.20
CA ARG A 86 -24.83 -11.44 -0.97
C ARG A 86 -24.94 -10.04 -0.33
N TRP A 87 -23.97 -9.17 -0.58
CA TRP A 87 -23.86 -7.86 0.07
C TRP A 87 -23.83 -6.69 -0.92
N PHE A 88 -23.48 -6.93 -2.18
CA PHE A 88 -23.23 -5.87 -3.16
C PHE A 88 -23.97 -6.11 -4.46
N SER A 89 -24.48 -5.03 -5.06
CA SER A 89 -25.06 -5.06 -6.41
C SER A 89 -23.99 -5.23 -7.49
N PRO A 90 -24.36 -5.64 -8.72
CA PRO A 90 -23.41 -5.71 -9.84
C PRO A 90 -22.69 -4.38 -10.11
N ASP A 91 -23.37 -3.25 -9.97
CA ASP A 91 -22.77 -1.92 -10.14
C ASP A 91 -21.75 -1.62 -9.04
N GLN A 92 -22.04 -1.98 -7.78
CA GLN A 92 -21.10 -1.86 -6.67
C GLN A 92 -19.86 -2.75 -6.91
N ILE A 93 -20.04 -4.00 -7.34
CA ILE A 93 -18.94 -4.90 -7.68
C ILE A 93 -18.07 -4.32 -8.80
N SER A 94 -18.67 -3.69 -9.81
CA SER A 94 -17.94 -2.98 -10.87
C SER A 94 -17.05 -1.89 -10.26
N VAL A 95 -17.62 -0.99 -9.44
CA VAL A 95 -16.85 0.08 -8.77
C VAL A 95 -15.75 -0.48 -7.85
N MET A 96 -16.02 -1.58 -7.15
CA MET A 96 -15.04 -2.24 -6.28
C MET A 96 -13.87 -2.83 -7.06
N LYS A 97 -14.14 -3.49 -8.19
CA LYS A 97 -13.11 -3.97 -9.12
C LYS A 97 -12.24 -2.80 -9.59
N GLU A 98 -12.87 -1.70 -10.00
CA GLU A 98 -12.15 -0.53 -10.49
C GLU A 98 -11.24 0.08 -9.41
N ALA A 99 -11.74 0.15 -8.17
CA ALA A 99 -10.97 0.62 -7.03
C ALA A 99 -9.74 -0.27 -6.76
N VAL A 100 -9.89 -1.59 -6.84
CA VAL A 100 -8.75 -2.53 -6.72
C VAL A 100 -7.76 -2.34 -7.87
N GLU A 101 -8.21 -2.11 -9.10
CA GLU A 101 -7.31 -1.87 -10.22
C GLU A 101 -6.54 -0.54 -10.09
N ASP A 102 -7.09 0.44 -9.37
CA ASP A 102 -6.55 1.80 -9.28
C ASP A 102 -5.65 2.04 -8.06
N HIS A 103 -5.45 1.06 -7.17
CA HIS A 103 -4.74 1.27 -5.90
C HIS A 103 -3.23 1.57 -6.07
N ARG A 104 -2.63 1.11 -7.17
CA ARG A 104 -1.17 1.11 -7.35
C ARG A 104 -0.58 2.53 -7.35
N ALA A 105 0.41 2.77 -6.47
CA ALA A 105 1.07 4.07 -6.36
C ALA A 105 1.77 4.57 -7.63
N SER A 106 2.24 3.66 -8.49
CA SER A 106 2.90 4.01 -9.77
C SER A 106 1.90 4.24 -10.92
N ALA A 107 0.59 4.15 -10.68
CA ALA A 107 -0.40 4.52 -11.69
C ALA A 107 -0.36 6.03 -11.89
N SER A 108 -0.20 6.47 -13.15
CA SER A 108 -0.16 7.89 -13.51
C SER A 108 -1.54 8.56 -13.52
N ARG A 109 -2.61 7.77 -13.47
CA ARG A 109 -4.00 8.24 -13.52
C ARG A 109 -4.60 8.36 -12.13
N GLU A 110 -5.50 9.32 -11.98
CA GLU A 110 -6.36 9.43 -10.80
C GLU A 110 -7.30 8.20 -10.72
N PRO A 111 -7.52 7.63 -9.51
CA PRO A 111 -8.50 6.57 -9.32
C PRO A 111 -9.92 7.01 -9.74
N ARG A 112 -10.64 6.11 -10.40
CA ARG A 112 -11.95 6.40 -11.04
C ARG A 112 -13.06 6.78 -10.06
N SER A 113 -12.94 6.38 -8.80
CA SER A 113 -13.96 6.59 -7.77
C SER A 113 -13.36 6.99 -6.43
N ILE A 114 -14.20 7.49 -5.53
CA ILE A 114 -13.79 7.77 -4.14
C ILE A 114 -13.26 6.51 -3.45
N TYR A 115 -13.80 5.34 -3.77
CA TYR A 115 -13.32 4.07 -3.24
C TYR A 115 -11.91 3.73 -3.72
N GLY A 116 -11.61 4.00 -5.00
CA GLY A 116 -10.26 3.88 -5.55
C GLY A 116 -9.29 4.84 -4.87
N LYS A 117 -9.70 6.08 -4.61
CA LYS A 117 -8.88 7.05 -3.86
C LYS A 117 -8.59 6.60 -2.44
N ILE A 118 -9.60 6.06 -1.74
CA ILE A 118 -9.46 5.55 -0.37
C ILE A 118 -8.45 4.42 -0.32
N VAL A 119 -8.61 3.36 -1.13
CA VAL A 119 -7.70 2.21 -1.08
C VAL A 119 -6.30 2.58 -1.56
N ALA A 120 -6.17 3.39 -2.62
CA ALA A 120 -4.88 3.85 -3.12
C ALA A 120 -4.12 4.67 -2.06
N GLU A 121 -4.84 5.43 -1.24
CA GLU A 121 -4.22 6.21 -0.20
C GLU A 121 -3.92 5.40 1.06
N ALA A 122 -4.82 4.54 1.48
CA ALA A 122 -4.65 3.66 2.63
C ALA A 122 -3.50 2.65 2.45
N ASP A 123 -3.26 2.21 1.22
CA ASP A 123 -2.15 1.33 0.84
C ASP A 123 -0.76 2.01 0.98
N ARG A 124 -0.73 3.34 0.86
CA ARG A 124 0.51 4.12 1.04
C ARG A 124 0.83 4.24 2.52
N ASP A 125 1.69 3.36 3.00
CA ASP A 125 2.36 3.50 4.28
C ASP A 125 3.48 4.55 4.17
N LEU A 126 3.19 5.78 4.62
CA LEU A 126 4.05 6.94 4.44
C LEU A 126 4.78 7.37 5.70
N THR A 127 4.61 6.67 6.82
CA THR A 127 5.38 6.93 8.03
C THR A 127 6.88 6.92 7.67
N PRO A 128 7.63 8.01 7.97
CA PRO A 128 9.01 8.16 7.50
C PRO A 128 9.90 6.95 7.82
N GLU A 129 9.77 6.42 9.05
CA GLU A 129 10.50 5.23 9.50
C GLU A 129 10.26 4.04 8.58
N VAL A 130 8.99 3.79 8.20
CA VAL A 130 8.61 2.68 7.33
C VAL A 130 9.07 2.90 5.90
N VAL A 131 8.91 4.13 5.37
CA VAL A 131 9.33 4.48 4.00
C VAL A 131 10.82 4.23 3.80
N PHE A 132 11.64 4.74 4.71
CA PHE A 132 13.09 4.60 4.59
C PHE A 132 13.56 3.18 4.89
N ALA A 133 13.01 2.51 5.91
CA ALA A 133 13.33 1.12 6.23
C ALA A 133 13.05 0.18 5.05
N ARG A 134 11.83 0.21 4.50
CA ARG A 134 11.42 -0.65 3.38
C ARG A 134 12.24 -0.41 2.13
N ALA A 135 12.63 0.84 1.88
CA ALA A 135 13.49 1.16 0.74
C ALA A 135 14.86 0.48 0.90
N VAL A 136 15.49 0.56 2.08
CA VAL A 136 16.77 -0.10 2.36
C VAL A 136 16.65 -1.62 2.33
N GLU A 137 15.64 -2.19 3.00
CA GLU A 137 15.33 -3.64 3.00
C GLU A 137 15.23 -4.18 1.57
N TYR A 138 14.48 -3.50 0.69
CA TYR A 138 14.35 -3.89 -0.71
C TYR A 138 15.71 -3.98 -1.41
N GLY A 139 16.62 -3.04 -1.12
CA GLY A 139 17.98 -3.05 -1.65
C GLY A 139 18.79 -4.25 -1.19
N LEU A 140 18.73 -4.57 0.10
CA LEU A 140 19.44 -5.69 0.69
C LEU A 140 18.91 -7.05 0.19
N ASP A 141 17.61 -7.15 -0.04
CA ASP A 141 16.96 -8.38 -0.51
C ASP A 141 17.19 -8.63 -2.00
N HIS A 142 17.07 -7.60 -2.84
CA HIS A 142 17.09 -7.76 -4.31
C HIS A 142 18.47 -7.53 -4.93
N TYR A 143 19.36 -6.85 -4.21
CA TYR A 143 20.71 -6.52 -4.69
C TYR A 143 21.76 -6.77 -3.60
N PRO A 144 21.84 -8.00 -3.05
CA PRO A 144 22.70 -8.31 -1.90
C PRO A 144 24.19 -8.08 -2.16
N ASP A 145 24.62 -8.12 -3.43
CA ASP A 145 26.02 -7.96 -3.85
C ASP A 145 26.47 -6.49 -3.94
N LEU A 146 25.55 -5.53 -3.80
CA LEU A 146 25.91 -4.12 -3.81
C LEU A 146 26.58 -3.74 -2.48
N ASP A 147 27.73 -3.06 -2.59
CA ASP A 147 28.35 -2.39 -1.46
C ASP A 147 27.46 -1.27 -0.90
N ARG A 148 27.86 -0.73 0.25
CA ARG A 148 27.11 0.32 0.95
C ARG A 148 26.85 1.54 0.05
N GLU A 149 27.82 1.98 -0.75
CA GLU A 149 27.69 3.20 -1.54
C GLU A 149 26.74 3.01 -2.73
N ARG A 150 26.79 1.85 -3.38
CA ARG A 150 25.81 1.50 -4.43
C ARG A 150 24.41 1.30 -3.85
N GLN A 151 24.29 0.76 -2.64
CA GLN A 151 23.01 0.69 -1.93
C GLN A 151 22.48 2.08 -1.58
N TRP A 152 23.35 3.02 -1.21
CA TRP A 152 22.98 4.42 -1.02
C TRP A 152 22.46 5.05 -2.32
N GLN A 153 23.20 4.94 -3.44
CA GLN A 153 22.79 5.51 -4.73
C GLN A 153 21.42 5.00 -5.19
N ARG A 154 21.18 3.69 -5.07
CA ARG A 154 19.87 3.08 -5.39
C ARG A 154 18.78 3.59 -4.46
N PHE A 155 19.04 3.69 -3.15
CA PHE A 155 18.10 4.21 -2.17
C PHE A 155 17.74 5.66 -2.46
N GLU A 156 18.74 6.52 -2.66
CA GLU A 156 18.57 7.94 -2.97
C GLU A 156 17.75 8.12 -4.26
N HIS A 157 18.12 7.41 -5.33
CA HIS A 157 17.40 7.46 -6.59
C HIS A 157 15.93 7.02 -6.42
N HIS A 158 15.68 5.98 -5.62
CA HIS A 158 14.31 5.54 -5.33
C HIS A 158 13.51 6.60 -4.56
N MET A 159 14.12 7.25 -3.56
CA MET A 159 13.50 8.33 -2.80
C MET A 159 13.13 9.50 -3.70
N GLU A 160 14.04 9.91 -4.59
CA GLU A 160 13.82 10.98 -5.55
C GLU A 160 12.69 10.68 -6.54
N GLN A 161 12.76 9.52 -7.20
CA GLN A 161 11.77 9.17 -8.22
C GLN A 161 10.36 8.99 -7.65
N LYS A 162 10.25 8.47 -6.43
CA LYS A 162 8.96 8.08 -5.86
C LYS A 162 8.38 9.13 -4.92
N TYR A 163 9.16 9.62 -3.96
CA TYR A 163 8.64 10.32 -2.77
C TYR A 163 8.95 11.82 -2.72
N SER A 164 9.88 12.33 -3.53
CA SER A 164 10.21 13.76 -3.59
C SER A 164 9.02 14.64 -3.98
N SER A 165 9.22 15.96 -4.04
CA SER A 165 8.21 16.90 -4.56
C SER A 165 7.85 16.58 -6.02
N GLU A 166 8.83 16.19 -6.82
CA GLU A 166 8.69 15.80 -8.23
C GLU A 166 8.38 14.30 -8.40
N GLY A 167 8.34 13.55 -7.30
CA GLY A 167 8.10 12.12 -7.28
C GLY A 167 6.71 11.76 -7.82
N TYR A 168 6.59 10.53 -8.34
CA TYR A 168 5.35 10.06 -8.93
C TYR A 168 4.25 9.76 -7.90
N ILE A 169 4.58 9.62 -6.60
CA ILE A 169 3.55 9.38 -5.58
C ILE A 169 2.63 10.61 -5.46
N LYS A 170 1.33 10.38 -5.59
CA LYS A 170 0.28 11.41 -5.45
C LYS A 170 -0.63 11.06 -4.31
N LEU A 171 -1.15 12.03 -3.58
CA LEU A 171 -2.26 11.84 -2.63
C LEU A 171 -3.53 12.40 -3.27
N TRP A 172 -4.66 11.72 -3.05
CA TRP A 172 -5.91 12.00 -3.74
C TRP A 172 -7.00 12.54 -2.80
N ILE A 173 -6.83 12.37 -1.49
CA ILE A 173 -7.82 12.79 -0.49
C ILE A 173 -7.26 13.99 0.30
N PRO A 174 -7.87 15.18 0.18
CA PRO A 174 -7.45 16.34 0.95
C PRO A 174 -7.49 16.08 2.46
N ASN A 175 -6.53 16.65 3.19
CA ASN A 175 -6.46 16.60 4.66
C ASN A 175 -6.34 15.19 5.27
N SER A 176 -5.95 14.19 4.49
CA SER A 176 -5.66 12.88 5.05
C SER A 176 -4.39 12.89 5.92
N PRO A 177 -4.26 11.97 6.89
CA PRO A 177 -3.05 11.84 7.70
C PRO A 177 -1.77 11.68 6.86
N ASN A 178 -1.89 11.07 5.69
CA ASN A 178 -0.79 10.83 4.75
C ASN A 178 -0.13 12.11 4.23
N HIS A 179 -0.82 13.25 4.20
CA HIS A 179 -0.20 14.53 3.82
C HIS A 179 0.91 14.91 4.79
N LYS A 180 0.68 14.79 6.10
CA LYS A 180 1.68 15.10 7.13
C LYS A 180 2.90 14.19 7.00
N TYR A 181 2.67 12.89 6.80
CA TYR A 181 3.74 11.92 6.66
C TYR A 181 4.57 12.14 5.38
N LEU A 182 3.91 12.39 4.24
CA LEU A 182 4.60 12.68 2.99
C LEU A 182 5.42 13.97 3.06
N THR A 183 4.93 15.01 3.74
CA THR A 183 5.70 16.23 3.97
C THR A 183 6.97 15.93 4.78
N ALA A 184 6.86 15.19 5.88
CA ALA A 184 8.04 14.81 6.69
C ALA A 184 9.05 13.97 5.89
N VAL A 185 8.59 13.04 5.06
CA VAL A 185 9.45 12.29 4.13
C VAL A 185 10.16 13.23 3.17
N ARG A 186 9.45 14.19 2.58
CA ARG A 186 10.00 15.14 1.60
C ARG A 186 11.03 16.09 2.22
N GLU A 187 10.80 16.55 3.44
CA GLU A 187 11.75 17.38 4.18
C GLU A 187 13.09 16.66 4.36
N VAL A 188 13.06 15.37 4.72
CA VAL A 188 14.28 14.54 4.82
C VAL A 188 14.92 14.34 3.44
N ILE A 189 14.15 14.09 2.38
CA ILE A 189 14.69 13.89 1.03
C ILE A 189 15.38 15.15 0.49
N ALA A 190 14.81 16.32 0.76
CA ALA A 190 15.34 17.61 0.32
C ALA A 190 16.69 17.96 0.98
N ASP A 191 16.94 17.48 2.21
CA ASP A 191 18.24 17.57 2.86
C ASP A 191 19.04 16.27 2.65
N LYS A 192 19.92 16.28 1.65
CA LYS A 192 20.77 15.13 1.30
C LYS A 192 21.66 14.63 2.43
N THR A 193 22.08 15.52 3.33
CA THR A 193 22.89 15.13 4.49
C THR A 193 22.03 14.36 5.49
N CYS A 194 20.83 14.87 5.76
CA CYS A 194 19.85 14.18 6.61
C CYS A 194 19.44 12.83 6.00
N LEU A 195 19.13 12.79 4.69
CA LEU A 195 18.77 11.56 3.98
C LEU A 195 19.86 10.49 4.08
N ARG A 196 21.14 10.89 3.93
CA ARG A 196 22.29 10.00 4.08
C ARG A 196 22.40 9.46 5.50
N ALA A 197 22.28 10.32 6.51
CA ALA A 197 22.31 9.89 7.90
C ALA A 197 21.18 8.91 8.24
N VAL A 198 19.98 9.10 7.67
CA VAL A 198 18.86 8.17 7.81
C VAL A 198 19.18 6.83 7.15
N PHE A 199 19.71 6.84 5.92
CA PHE A 199 20.13 5.61 5.24
C PHE A 199 21.16 4.83 6.05
N ASP A 200 22.24 5.48 6.49
CA ASP A 200 23.33 4.81 7.21
C ASP A 200 22.80 4.17 8.51
N ARG A 201 22.00 4.90 9.29
CA ARG A 201 21.37 4.37 10.51
C ARG A 201 20.50 3.14 10.24
N VAL A 202 19.64 3.21 9.22
CA VAL A 202 18.73 2.11 8.87
C VAL A 202 19.52 0.91 8.35
N TYR A 203 20.50 1.14 7.48
CA TYR A 203 21.35 0.11 6.90
C TYR A 203 22.12 -0.65 7.99
N ASP A 204 22.75 0.06 8.92
CA ASP A 204 23.49 -0.53 10.03
C ASP A 204 22.58 -1.36 10.94
N SER A 205 21.40 -0.81 11.28
CA SER A 205 20.41 -1.51 12.09
C SER A 205 19.97 -2.84 11.45
N LEU A 206 19.74 -2.86 10.13
CA LEU A 206 19.33 -4.06 9.42
C LEU A 206 20.46 -5.09 9.24
N LYS A 207 21.69 -4.63 8.99
CA LYS A 207 22.87 -5.52 8.91
C LYS A 207 23.15 -6.21 10.24
N LEU A 208 23.09 -5.45 11.34
CA LEU A 208 23.23 -5.98 12.70
C LEU A 208 22.16 -7.04 13.03
N ALA A 209 20.91 -6.80 12.63
CA ALA A 209 19.82 -7.75 12.84
C ALA A 209 19.98 -9.05 12.04
N ASP A 210 20.58 -8.98 10.84
CA ASP A 210 20.86 -10.13 9.98
C ASP A 210 22.15 -10.88 10.35
N GLY A 211 22.88 -10.45 11.38
CA GLY A 211 24.17 -11.03 11.77
C GLY A 211 25.26 -10.82 10.71
N ARG A 212 25.16 -9.76 9.92
CA ARG A 212 26.10 -9.40 8.83
C ARG A 212 26.96 -8.20 9.18
#